data_AF-A0A6P7R8V1-F1
#
_entry.id   AF-A0A6P7R8V1-F1
#
_cell.length_a   1.000
_cell.length_b   1.000
_cell.length_c   1.000
_cell.angle_alpha   90.00
_cell.angle_beta   90.00
_cell.angle_gamma   90.00
#
_symmetry.space_group_name_H-M   'P 1'
#
loop_
_entity.id
_entity.type
_entity.pdbx_description
1 polymer ?
#
loop_
_entity_poly.entity_id
_entity_poly.type
_entity_poly.pdbx_seq_one_letter_code
_entity_poly.pdbx_strand_id
1 'polypeptide(L)'
;MSLAFSFLMTEALLMFSPESSLLRSLSRKVRARCHWVLQLLALLCALLGLGLVILHKEQLGKAHLTTRHGQAGLLAVLWAGLQCSGGMGLLYPKLLPRWPLAKLKLYHATSGLVGYLLGSASLLLGMFSLWFTATVTGGAWYLAVLCPILTSLVIMNQVSNAYLYRKRIQP
;
A
#
# COMPACT_ATOMS: atom_id res chain seq x y z
N MET A 1 -11.20 -1.83 -1.64
CA MET A 1 -9.78 -2.26 -1.58
C MET A 1 -8.98 -1.79 -2.78
N SER A 2 -9.43 -2.01 -4.02
CA SER A 2 -8.68 -1.60 -5.23
C SER A 2 -8.41 -0.09 -5.28
N LEU A 3 -9.39 0.77 -5.00
CA LEU A 3 -9.18 2.23 -4.94
C LEU A 3 -8.10 2.63 -3.93
N ALA A 4 -8.10 2.00 -2.74
CA ALA A 4 -7.13 2.28 -1.69
C ALA A 4 -5.72 1.81 -2.07
N PHE A 5 -5.57 0.55 -2.46
CA PHE A 5 -4.27 -0.09 -2.64
C PHE A 5 -3.69 0.10 -4.05
N SER A 6 -4.49 -0.05 -5.11
CA SER A 6 -4.01 0.03 -6.50
C SER A 6 -3.88 1.46 -7.01
N PHE A 7 -4.67 2.40 -6.49
CA PHE A 7 -4.67 3.80 -6.95
C PHE A 7 -4.06 4.74 -5.91
N LEU A 8 -4.76 5.01 -4.80
CA LEU A 8 -4.35 6.03 -3.84
C LEU A 8 -2.97 5.76 -3.23
N MET A 9 -2.73 4.53 -2.75
CA MET A 9 -1.45 4.18 -2.15
C MET A 9 -0.32 4.09 -3.18
N THR A 10 -0.59 3.58 -4.39
CA THR A 10 0.39 3.57 -5.49
C THR A 10 0.86 4.98 -5.80
N GLU A 11 -0.08 5.92 -6.02
CA GLU A 11 0.24 7.33 -6.27
C GLU A 11 1.01 7.95 -5.11
N ALA A 12 0.60 7.66 -3.86
CA ALA A 12 1.31 8.12 -2.68
C ALA A 12 2.79 7.70 -2.68
N LEU A 13 3.09 6.47 -3.09
CA LEU A 13 4.45 5.95 -3.14
C LEU A 13 5.24 6.48 -4.35
N LEU A 14 4.59 6.59 -5.51
CA LEU A 14 5.18 7.15 -6.73
C LEU A 14 5.52 8.65 -6.60
N MET A 15 4.94 9.39 -5.64
CA MET A 15 5.36 10.76 -5.32
C MET A 15 6.86 10.92 -5.08
N PHE A 16 7.55 9.87 -4.63
CA PHE A 16 8.99 9.89 -4.41
C PHE A 16 9.81 9.22 -5.52
N SER A 17 9.16 8.73 -6.59
CA SER A 17 9.85 8.23 -7.78
C SER A 17 10.51 9.39 -8.54
N PRO A 18 11.79 9.29 -8.91
CA PRO A 18 12.41 10.28 -9.79
C PRO A 18 11.83 10.23 -11.20
N GLU A 19 11.43 9.06 -11.71
CA GLU A 19 11.01 8.87 -13.10
C GLU A 19 9.49 8.81 -13.28
N SER A 20 8.75 8.38 -12.25
CA SER A 20 7.32 8.07 -12.37
C SER A 20 6.40 9.04 -11.62
N SER A 21 6.95 10.08 -10.98
CA SER A 21 6.14 11.03 -10.22
C SER A 21 5.49 12.05 -11.15
N LEU A 22 4.17 12.12 -11.13
CA LEU A 22 3.39 13.17 -11.82
C LEU A 22 3.69 14.58 -11.29
N LEU A 23 4.23 14.68 -10.07
CA LEU A 23 4.52 15.92 -9.36
C LEU A 23 6.03 16.12 -9.14
N ARG A 24 6.87 15.68 -10.09
CA ARG A 24 8.35 15.75 -10.01
C ARG A 24 8.87 17.18 -9.77
N SER A 25 8.20 18.18 -10.33
CA SER A 25 8.56 19.61 -10.20
C SER A 25 8.30 20.19 -8.81
N LEU A 26 7.54 19.50 -7.96
CA LEU A 26 7.20 20.00 -6.62
C LEU A 26 8.35 19.77 -5.61
N SER A 27 8.43 20.68 -4.63
CA SER A 27 9.39 20.56 -3.53
C SER A 27 9.17 19.27 -2.73
N ARG A 28 10.25 18.72 -2.14
CA ARG A 28 10.18 17.51 -1.31
C ARG A 28 9.20 17.65 -0.14
N LYS A 29 9.05 18.87 0.41
CA LYS A 29 8.10 19.18 1.49
C LYS A 29 6.65 19.05 1.01
N VAL A 30 6.32 19.53 -0.19
CA VAL A 30 4.97 19.41 -0.76
C VAL A 30 4.66 17.95 -1.10
N ARG A 31 5.60 17.23 -1.73
CA ARG A 31 5.44 15.79 -2.00
C ARG A 31 5.22 14.97 -0.74
N ALA A 32 5.93 15.29 0.35
CA ALA A 32 5.70 14.65 1.64
C ALA A 32 4.29 14.94 2.20
N ARG A 33 3.75 16.14 1.98
CA ARG A 33 2.36 16.47 2.35
C ARG A 33 1.35 15.67 1.53
N CYS A 34 1.50 15.65 0.22
CA CYS A 34 0.65 14.85 -0.66
C CYS A 34 0.71 13.36 -0.29
N HIS A 35 1.90 12.84 0.02
CA HIS A 35 2.08 11.45 0.43
C HIS A 35 1.22 11.08 1.64
N TRP A 36 1.33 11.80 2.77
CA TRP A 36 0.57 11.41 3.96
C TRP A 36 -0.94 11.64 3.80
N VAL A 37 -1.35 12.66 3.02
CA VAL A 37 -2.78 12.87 2.69
C VAL A 37 -3.33 11.70 1.88
N LEU A 38 -2.63 11.29 0.82
CA LEU A 38 -3.03 10.15 0.00
C LEU A 38 -3.03 8.85 0.80
N GLN A 39 -2.06 8.64 1.71
CA GLN A 39 -2.04 7.47 2.59
C GLN A 39 -3.22 7.46 3.57
N LEU A 40 -3.59 8.62 4.13
CA LEU A 40 -4.75 8.72 5.01
C LEU A 40 -6.04 8.43 4.24
N LEU A 41 -6.21 8.99 3.04
CA LEU A 41 -7.35 8.68 2.17
C LEU A 41 -7.39 7.20 1.80
N ALA A 42 -6.25 6.59 1.47
CA ALA A 42 -6.15 5.16 1.19
C ALA A 42 -6.58 4.32 2.41
N LEU A 43 -6.11 4.65 3.61
CA LEU A 43 -6.49 3.97 4.85
C LEU A 43 -7.99 4.10 5.13
N LEU A 44 -8.57 5.29 4.96
CA LEU A 44 -10.01 5.51 5.13
C LEU A 44 -10.84 4.70 4.13
N CYS A 45 -10.45 4.69 2.85
CA CYS A 45 -11.09 3.86 1.82
C CYS A 45 -10.97 2.37 2.13
N ALA A 46 -9.84 1.93 2.70
CA ALA A 46 -9.63 0.55 3.10
C ALA A 46 -10.51 0.16 4.29
N LEU A 47 -10.56 0.99 5.34
CA LEU A 47 -11.43 0.78 6.50
C LEU A 47 -12.92 0.76 6.10
N LEU A 48 -13.35 1.69 5.25
CA LEU A 48 -14.71 1.72 4.73
C LEU A 48 -15.03 0.45 3.94
N GLY A 49 -14.13 0.03 3.03
CA GLY A 49 -14.32 -1.21 2.28
C GLY A 49 -14.40 -2.46 3.15
N LEU A 50 -13.60 -2.52 4.23
CA LEU A 50 -13.66 -3.62 5.20
C LEU A 50 -14.98 -3.59 5.98
N GLY A 51 -15.40 -2.42 6.45
CA GLY A 51 -16.67 -2.23 7.15
C GLY A 51 -17.88 -2.65 6.29
N LEU A 52 -17.91 -2.25 5.02
CA LEU A 52 -18.97 -2.65 4.09
C LEU A 52 -19.04 -4.18 3.90
N VAL A 53 -17.89 -4.86 3.81
CA VAL A 53 -17.85 -6.33 3.70
C VAL A 53 -18.35 -7.00 4.97
N ILE A 54 -17.96 -6.50 6.15
CA ILE A 54 -18.43 -7.02 7.44
C ILE A 54 -19.95 -6.84 7.54
N LEU A 55 -20.47 -5.63 7.31
CA LEU A 55 -21.90 -5.35 7.37
C LEU A 55 -22.70 -6.22 6.39
N HIS A 56 -22.22 -6.37 5.15
CA HIS A 56 -22.87 -7.21 4.16
C HIS A 56 -22.89 -8.69 4.55
N LYS A 57 -21.81 -9.20 5.13
CA LYS A 57 -21.75 -10.58 5.62
C LYS A 57 -22.67 -10.81 6.81
N GLU A 58 -22.74 -9.86 7.72
CA GLU A 58 -23.62 -9.91 8.89
C GLU A 58 -25.09 -9.99 8.47
N GLN A 59 -25.50 -9.13 7.52
CA GLN A 59 -26.86 -9.14 6.95
C GLN A 59 -27.22 -10.47 6.28
N LEU A 60 -26.23 -11.17 5.72
CA LEU A 60 -26.42 -12.48 5.07
C LEU A 60 -26.21 -13.67 6.01
N GLY A 61 -25.91 -13.44 7.31
CA GLY A 61 -25.59 -14.50 8.26
C GLY A 61 -24.36 -15.34 7.86
N LYS A 62 -23.41 -14.75 7.10
CA LYS A 62 -22.23 -15.44 6.58
C LYS A 62 -21.05 -15.30 7.51
N ALA A 63 -20.28 -16.38 7.66
CA ALA A 63 -19.04 -16.35 8.43
C ALA A 63 -18.02 -15.33 7.87
N HIS A 64 -17.34 -14.65 8.79
CA HIS A 64 -16.29 -13.66 8.52
C HIS A 64 -14.92 -14.32 8.33
N LEU A 65 -14.03 -13.68 7.57
CA LEU A 65 -12.61 -14.07 7.43
C LEU A 65 -12.32 -15.54 7.07
N THR A 66 -13.24 -16.21 6.39
CA THR A 66 -13.10 -17.62 5.98
C THR A 66 -12.20 -17.82 4.76
N THR A 67 -11.92 -16.77 4.00
CA THR A 67 -11.15 -16.85 2.75
C THR A 67 -9.74 -16.29 2.94
N ARG A 68 -8.76 -16.84 2.19
CA ARG A 68 -7.39 -16.30 2.16
C ARG A 68 -7.36 -14.83 1.73
N HIS A 69 -8.22 -14.44 0.78
CA HIS A 69 -8.40 -13.05 0.39
C HIS A 69 -8.83 -12.17 1.58
N GLY A 70 -9.84 -12.61 2.35
CA GLY A 70 -10.35 -11.87 3.51
C GLY A 70 -9.32 -11.74 4.63
N GLN A 71 -8.58 -12.80 4.92
CA GLN A 71 -7.49 -12.80 5.91
C GLN A 71 -6.34 -11.87 5.50
N ALA A 72 -5.87 -11.99 4.26
CA ALA A 72 -4.82 -11.13 3.72
C ALA A 72 -5.27 -9.66 3.64
N GLY A 73 -6.54 -9.41 3.31
CA GLY A 73 -7.13 -8.08 3.26
C GLY A 73 -7.18 -7.42 4.65
N LEU A 74 -7.62 -8.15 5.68
CA LEU A 74 -7.60 -7.65 7.05
C LEU A 74 -6.17 -7.33 7.50
N LEU A 75 -5.22 -8.25 7.26
CA LEU A 75 -3.83 -8.04 7.60
C LEU A 75 -3.26 -6.80 6.90
N ALA A 76 -3.58 -6.59 5.62
CA ALA A 76 -3.15 -5.42 4.85
C ALA A 76 -3.71 -4.11 5.44
N VAL A 77 -4.98 -4.09 5.86
CA VAL A 77 -5.62 -2.91 6.48
C VAL A 77 -4.97 -2.59 7.83
N LEU A 78 -4.76 -3.60 8.68
CA LEU A 78 -4.09 -3.42 9.98
C LEU A 78 -2.65 -2.94 9.79
N TRP A 79 -1.93 -3.51 8.83
CA TRP A 79 -0.57 -3.09 8.48
C TRP A 79 -0.53 -1.65 7.96
N ALA A 80 -1.48 -1.24 7.12
CA ALA A 80 -1.59 0.14 6.65
C ALA A 80 -1.83 1.12 7.81
N GLY A 81 -2.65 0.75 8.79
CA GLY A 81 -2.83 1.52 10.03
C GLY A 81 -1.53 1.69 10.82
N LEU A 82 -0.82 0.58 11.06
CA LEU A 82 0.49 0.61 11.73
C LEU A 82 1.51 1.47 10.96
N GLN A 83 1.54 1.33 9.63
CA GLN A 83 2.43 2.08 8.76
C GLN A 83 2.16 3.59 8.80
N CYS A 84 0.89 4.00 8.85
CA CYS A 84 0.49 5.41 9.01
C CYS A 84 0.97 5.97 10.36
N SER A 85 0.80 5.20 11.45
CA SER A 85 1.34 5.56 12.77
C SER A 85 2.86 5.68 12.75
N GLY A 86 3.56 4.78 12.07
CA GLY A 86 5.02 4.89 11.85
C GLY A 86 5.41 6.15 11.06
N GLY A 87 4.58 6.58 10.12
CA GLY A 87 4.75 7.84 9.39
C GLY A 87 4.67 9.08 10.27
N MET A 88 3.82 9.06 11.32
CA MET A 88 3.75 10.15 12.31
C MET A 88 5.07 10.34 13.05
N GLY A 89 5.78 9.24 13.35
CA GLY A 89 7.12 9.29 13.95
C GLY A 89 8.16 9.98 13.07
N LEU A 90 7.97 9.99 11.74
CA LEU A 90 8.83 10.73 10.81
C LEU A 90 8.48 12.21 10.71
N LEU A 91 7.20 12.58 10.88
CA LEU A 91 6.76 13.97 10.90
C LEU A 91 7.17 14.66 12.21
N TYR A 92 7.16 13.91 13.31
CA TYR A 92 7.48 14.39 14.64
C TYR A 92 8.60 13.55 15.28
N PRO A 93 9.85 13.65 14.78
CA PRO A 93 10.97 12.83 15.26
C PRO A 93 11.30 13.06 16.74
N LYS A 94 10.86 14.19 17.32
CA LYS A 94 10.94 14.46 18.77
C LYS A 94 10.21 13.40 19.62
N LEU A 95 9.25 12.68 19.05
CA LEU A 95 8.55 11.56 19.72
C LEU A 95 9.43 10.31 19.83
N LEU A 96 10.47 10.19 19.00
CA LEU A 96 11.37 9.03 18.93
C LEU A 96 12.85 9.46 19.05
N PRO A 97 13.25 10.15 20.13
CA PRO A 97 14.57 10.80 20.24
C PRO A 97 15.75 9.82 20.22
N ARG A 98 15.49 8.53 20.53
CA ARG A 98 16.51 7.48 20.55
C ARG A 98 16.87 6.93 19.16
N TRP A 99 16.10 7.27 18.12
CA TRP A 99 16.26 6.68 16.79
C TRP A 99 16.76 7.72 15.78
N PRO A 100 17.88 7.47 15.09
CA PRO A 100 18.33 8.33 14.00
C PRO A 100 17.28 8.42 12.89
N LEU A 101 17.01 9.63 12.42
CA LEU A 101 16.01 9.89 11.36
C LEU A 101 16.27 9.06 10.10
N ALA A 102 17.54 8.82 9.75
CA ALA A 102 17.92 7.98 8.62
C ALA A 102 17.45 6.52 8.78
N LYS A 103 17.58 5.94 9.99
CA LYS A 103 17.09 4.59 10.29
C LYS A 103 15.56 4.55 10.26
N LEU A 104 14.89 5.55 10.85
CA LEU A 104 13.43 5.63 10.80
C LEU A 104 12.91 5.68 9.36
N LYS A 105 13.54 6.48 8.48
CA LYS A 105 13.16 6.55 7.06
C LYS A 105 13.37 5.22 6.34
N LEU A 106 14.48 4.54 6.61
CA LEU A 106 14.77 3.21 6.05
C LEU A 106 13.69 2.21 6.47
N TYR A 107 13.42 2.08 7.77
CA TYR A 107 12.42 1.14 8.29
C TYR A 107 11.01 1.47 7.80
N HIS A 108 10.64 2.75 7.76
CA HIS A 108 9.36 3.17 7.21
C HIS A 108 9.24 2.80 5.72
N ALA A 109 10.29 3.04 4.92
CA ALA A 109 10.26 2.71 3.50
C ALA A 109 10.18 1.19 3.26
N THR A 110 10.96 0.37 3.97
CA THR A 110 10.94 -1.09 3.81
C THR A 110 9.66 -1.72 4.37
N SER A 111 9.20 -1.29 5.54
CA SER A 111 7.90 -1.71 6.12
C SER A 111 6.73 -1.32 5.22
N GLY A 112 6.79 -0.12 4.62
CA GLY A 112 5.81 0.37 3.66
C GLY A 112 5.75 -0.49 2.40
N LEU A 113 6.92 -0.91 1.88
CA LEU A 113 6.99 -1.85 0.76
C LEU A 113 6.35 -3.20 1.10
N VAL A 114 6.65 -3.76 2.28
CA VAL A 114 6.03 -5.02 2.74
C VAL A 114 4.50 -4.89 2.81
N GLY A 115 4.00 -3.78 3.38
CA GLY A 115 2.57 -3.49 3.44
C GLY A 115 1.92 -3.36 2.07
N TYR A 116 2.59 -2.69 1.14
CA TYR A 116 2.13 -2.56 -0.25
C TYR A 116 2.02 -3.93 -0.94
N LEU A 117 3.07 -4.76 -0.83
CA LEU A 117 3.08 -6.11 -1.41
C LEU A 117 2.00 -7.02 -0.82
N LEU A 118 1.77 -6.93 0.50
CA LEU A 118 0.69 -7.65 1.16
C LEU A 118 -0.70 -7.22 0.63
N GLY A 119 -0.91 -5.92 0.43
CA GLY A 119 -2.12 -5.40 -0.18
C GLY A 119 -2.33 -5.87 -1.61
N SER A 120 -1.27 -5.83 -2.44
CA SER A 120 -1.27 -6.37 -3.80
C SER A 120 -1.56 -7.88 -3.83
N ALA A 121 -0.99 -8.65 -2.90
CA ALA A 121 -1.28 -10.08 -2.76
C ALA A 121 -2.75 -10.32 -2.39
N SER A 122 -3.33 -9.51 -1.48
CA SER A 122 -4.77 -9.58 -1.17
C SER A 122 -5.63 -9.29 -2.41
N LEU A 123 -5.28 -8.27 -3.21
CA LEU A 123 -5.99 -7.96 -4.45
C LEU A 123 -5.93 -9.13 -5.45
N LEU A 124 -4.74 -9.70 -5.65
CA LEU A 124 -4.56 -10.87 -6.50
C LEU A 124 -5.44 -12.03 -6.02
N LEU A 125 -5.40 -12.38 -4.74
CA LEU A 125 -6.28 -13.41 -4.17
C LEU A 125 -7.77 -13.12 -4.41
N GLY A 126 -8.18 -11.85 -4.43
CA GLY A 126 -9.53 -11.42 -4.80
C GLY A 126 -9.85 -11.68 -6.27
N MET A 127 -8.91 -11.41 -7.17
CA MET A 127 -9.04 -11.64 -8.62
C MET A 127 -9.05 -13.12 -9.01
N PHE A 128 -8.49 -13.99 -8.18
CA PHE A 128 -8.57 -15.45 -8.31
C PHE A 128 -9.80 -16.05 -7.61
N SER A 129 -10.66 -15.24 -6.99
CA SER A 129 -11.88 -15.75 -6.37
C SER A 129 -12.89 -16.22 -7.43
N LEU A 130 -13.71 -17.23 -7.07
CA LEU A 130 -14.77 -17.75 -7.95
C LEU A 130 -15.70 -16.66 -8.47
N TRP A 131 -16.05 -15.69 -7.62
CA TRP A 131 -16.90 -14.57 -8.03
C TRP A 131 -16.22 -13.71 -9.11
N PHE A 132 -14.95 -13.38 -8.92
CA PHE A 132 -14.23 -12.51 -9.86
C PHE A 132 -13.97 -13.21 -11.19
N THR A 133 -13.53 -14.46 -11.17
CA THR A 133 -13.27 -15.23 -12.40
C THR A 133 -14.54 -15.57 -13.17
N ALA A 134 -15.69 -15.66 -12.50
CA ALA A 134 -16.99 -15.79 -13.17
C ALA A 134 -17.49 -14.47 -13.79
N THR A 135 -17.06 -13.32 -13.24
CA THR A 135 -17.55 -11.98 -13.66
C THR A 135 -16.64 -11.33 -14.71
N VAL A 136 -15.33 -11.48 -14.55
CA VAL A 136 -14.30 -10.86 -15.40
C VAL A 136 -13.53 -11.97 -16.11
N THR A 137 -13.68 -12.06 -17.43
CA THR A 137 -13.14 -13.16 -18.24
C THR A 137 -12.26 -12.64 -19.39
N GLY A 138 -11.52 -13.56 -20.02
CA GLY A 138 -10.67 -13.27 -21.17
C GLY A 138 -9.58 -12.23 -20.87
N GLY A 139 -9.29 -11.36 -21.85
CA GLY A 139 -8.22 -10.36 -21.76
C GLY A 139 -8.35 -9.40 -20.57
N ALA A 140 -9.58 -9.04 -20.18
CA ALA A 140 -9.83 -8.13 -19.06
C ALA A 140 -9.31 -8.69 -17.72
N TRP A 141 -9.40 -10.02 -17.52
CA TRP A 141 -8.88 -10.67 -16.32
C TRP A 141 -7.36 -10.58 -16.26
N TYR A 142 -6.67 -10.86 -17.38
CA TYR A 142 -5.21 -10.74 -17.45
C TYR A 142 -4.73 -9.32 -17.20
N LEU A 143 -5.41 -8.32 -17.76
CA LEU A 143 -5.10 -6.90 -17.51
C LEU A 143 -5.30 -6.54 -16.03
N ALA A 144 -6.39 -7.00 -15.41
CA ALA A 144 -6.66 -6.77 -14.01
C ALA A 144 -5.57 -7.36 -13.10
N VAL A 145 -5.12 -8.58 -13.38
CA VAL A 145 -4.05 -9.28 -12.63
C VAL A 145 -2.67 -8.66 -12.86
N LEU A 146 -2.36 -8.23 -14.09
CA LEU A 146 -1.07 -7.60 -14.41
C LEU A 146 -0.89 -6.26 -13.68
N CYS A 147 -1.95 -5.49 -13.46
CA CYS A 147 -1.87 -4.19 -12.81
C CYS A 147 -1.20 -4.20 -11.40
N PRO A 148 -1.69 -4.97 -10.41
CA PRO A 148 -1.04 -5.05 -9.10
C PRO A 148 0.36 -5.68 -9.15
N ILE A 149 0.64 -6.55 -10.14
CA ILE A 149 1.98 -7.14 -10.32
C ILE A 149 2.97 -6.07 -10.78
N LEU A 150 2.66 -5.37 -11.88
CA LEU A 150 3.54 -4.36 -12.47
C LEU A 150 3.79 -3.20 -11.50
N THR A 151 2.74 -2.69 -10.86
CA THR A 151 2.88 -1.62 -9.87
C THR A 151 3.73 -2.07 -8.67
N SER A 152 3.58 -3.31 -8.20
CA SER A 152 4.43 -3.87 -7.15
C SER A 152 5.90 -3.93 -7.54
N LEU A 153 6.21 -4.33 -8.77
CA LEU A 153 7.59 -4.35 -9.27
C LEU A 153 8.18 -2.94 -9.35
N VAL A 154 7.41 -1.96 -9.84
CA VAL A 154 7.84 -0.55 -9.90
C VAL A 154 8.14 -0.01 -8.51
N ILE A 155 7.23 -0.20 -7.54
CA ILE A 155 7.41 0.28 -6.16
C ILE A 155 8.60 -0.45 -5.50
N MET A 156 8.72 -1.76 -5.68
CA MET A 156 9.84 -2.54 -5.15
C MET A 156 11.17 -2.04 -5.69
N ASN A 157 11.27 -1.81 -7.00
CA ASN A 157 12.46 -1.27 -7.64
C ASN A 157 12.79 0.14 -7.11
N GLN A 158 11.79 1.02 -6.99
CA GLN A 158 11.96 2.36 -6.45
C GLN A 158 12.53 2.34 -5.01
N VAL A 159 11.92 1.56 -4.11
CA VAL A 159 12.35 1.49 -2.70
C VAL A 159 13.73 0.85 -2.58
N SER A 160 13.98 -0.23 -3.32
CA SER A 160 15.26 -0.94 -3.29
C SER A 160 16.41 -0.07 -3.77
N ASN A 161 16.24 0.64 -4.88
CA ASN A 161 17.28 1.54 -5.39
C ASN A 161 17.51 2.75 -4.47
N ALA A 162 16.44 3.33 -3.91
CA ALA A 162 16.55 4.49 -3.05
C ALA A 162 17.22 4.22 -1.70
N TYR A 163 17.02 3.03 -1.13
CA TYR A 163 17.40 2.75 0.26
C TYR A 163 18.32 1.53 0.45
N LEU A 164 18.21 0.48 -0.36
CA LEU A 164 18.98 -0.75 -0.19
C LEU A 164 20.27 -0.74 -1.03
N TYR A 165 20.18 -0.35 -2.29
CA TYR A 165 21.32 -0.33 -3.20
C TYR A 165 22.27 0.83 -2.92
N ARG A 166 21.73 2.03 -2.64
CA ARG A 166 22.53 3.22 -2.32
C ARG A 166 23.40 3.08 -1.06
N LYS A 167 22.96 2.26 -0.11
CA LYS A 167 23.71 1.92 1.11
C LYS A 167 24.91 1.02 0.84
N ARG A 168 24.92 0.27 -0.26
CA ARG A 168 26.03 -0.62 -0.65
C ARG A 168 27.20 0.13 -1.30
N ILE A 169 26.95 1.33 -1.81
CA ILE A 169 27.92 2.12 -2.61
C ILE A 169 28.52 3.28 -1.79
N GLN A 170 27.94 3.64 -0.65
CA GLN A 170 28.52 4.65 0.24
C GLN A 170 29.49 3.96 1.23
N PRO A 171 30.80 4.28 1.20
CA PRO A 171 31.80 3.74 2.14
C PRO A 171 31.55 4.21 3.58
#